data_AF-A0A7C5FR24-F1
#
_entry.id   AF-A0A7C5FR24-F1
#
_cell.length_a   1.000
_cell.length_b   1.000
_cell.length_c   1.000
_cell.angle_alpha   90.00
_cell.angle_beta   90.00
_cell.angle_gamma   90.00
#
_symmetry.space_group_name_H-M   'P 1'
#
loop_
_entity.id
_entity.type
_entity.pdbx_description
1 polymer ?
#
loop_
_entity_poly.entity_id
_entity_poly.type
_entity_poly.pdbx_seq_one_letter_code
_entity_poly.pdbx_strand_id
1 'polypeptide(L)'
;MTDKTLHDGLLEYLQHLRDQGKSERTIYTYTKDAAQIEAYFGSEKKLSAILTMHVAGFLKSDALLKLPGDKERSEPTVRKTVRVLRMFLFWAKEKGYIEKLPIPKDMPVGRSATAEGDANAEQCTDNSAAA
;
A
#
# COMPACT_ATOMS: atom_id res chain seq x y z
N MET A 1 -12.59 4.11 20.20
CA MET A 1 -12.12 3.81 18.83
C MET A 1 -12.87 4.71 17.88
N THR A 2 -12.17 5.46 17.04
CA THR A 2 -12.82 6.25 15.99
C THR A 2 -13.23 5.30 14.88
N ASP A 3 -14.53 5.22 14.61
CA ASP A 3 -15.09 4.32 13.58
C ASP A 3 -14.85 4.90 12.17
N LYS A 4 -13.63 4.72 11.67
CA LYS A 4 -13.15 5.26 10.39
C LYS A 4 -13.43 4.28 9.24
N THR A 5 -13.89 4.79 8.11
CA THR A 5 -14.00 4.02 6.86
C THR A 5 -12.63 3.77 6.23
N LEU A 6 -12.54 2.79 5.33
CA LEU A 6 -11.32 2.53 4.58
C LEU A 6 -10.95 3.72 3.70
N HIS A 7 -11.93 4.32 3.04
CA HIS A 7 -11.75 5.49 2.20
C HIS A 7 -11.08 6.65 2.96
N ASP A 8 -11.69 7.06 4.08
CA ASP A 8 -11.18 8.17 4.87
C ASP A 8 -9.79 7.87 5.45
N GLY A 9 -9.56 6.62 5.85
CA GLY A 9 -8.26 6.17 6.32
C GLY A 9 -7.17 6.28 5.26
N LEU A 10 -7.46 5.86 4.02
CA LEU A 10 -6.49 5.92 2.92
C LEU A 10 -6.20 7.37 2.51
N LEU A 11 -7.20 8.25 2.47
CA LEU A 11 -7.01 9.67 2.20
C LEU A 11 -6.10 10.32 3.26
N GLU A 12 -6.38 10.07 4.54
CA GLU A 12 -5.58 10.62 5.64
C GLU A 12 -4.15 10.05 5.65
N TYR A 13 -3.97 8.77 5.31
CA TYR A 13 -2.65 8.17 5.14
C TYR A 13 -1.85 8.81 4.00
N LEU A 14 -2.47 9.03 2.84
CA LEU A 14 -1.81 9.68 1.70
C LEU A 14 -1.45 11.14 2.02
N GLN A 15 -2.31 11.86 2.75
CA GLN A 15 -1.99 13.20 3.24
C GLN A 15 -0.83 13.17 4.23
N HIS A 16 -0.82 12.23 5.18
CA HIS A 16 0.29 12.06 6.10
C HIS A 16 1.63 11.84 5.39
N LEU A 17 1.64 11.05 4.30
CA LEU A 17 2.86 10.86 3.50
C LEU A 17 3.30 12.13 2.78
N ARG A 18 2.36 12.95 2.28
CA ARG A 18 2.69 14.28 1.73
C ARG A 18 3.32 15.17 2.79
N ASP A 19 2.74 15.20 3.99
CA ASP A 19 3.24 16.01 5.11
C ASP A 19 4.63 15.55 5.58
N GLN A 20 4.97 14.27 5.38
CA GLN A 20 6.31 13.72 5.58
C GLN A 20 7.31 14.04 4.45
N GLY A 21 6.92 14.81 3.45
CA GLY A 21 7.79 15.24 2.35
C GLY A 21 8.01 14.18 1.26
N LYS A 22 7.12 13.19 1.11
CA LYS A 22 7.18 12.28 -0.05
C LYS A 22 6.91 13.05 -1.34
N SER A 23 7.63 12.70 -2.40
CA SER A 23 7.48 13.35 -3.71
C SER A 23 6.07 13.14 -4.28
N GLU A 24 5.57 14.11 -5.05
CA GLU A 24 4.27 13.98 -5.73
C GLU A 24 4.21 12.77 -6.65
N ARG A 25 5.35 12.37 -7.26
CA ARG A 25 5.44 11.11 -8.02
C ARG A 25 5.18 9.90 -7.15
N THR A 26 5.78 9.82 -5.97
CA THR A 26 5.53 8.73 -5.01
C THR A 26 4.06 8.71 -4.62
N ILE A 27 3.51 9.86 -4.24
CA ILE A 27 2.11 9.99 -3.82
C ILE A 27 1.13 9.59 -4.93
N TYR A 28 1.40 10.00 -6.17
CA TYR A 28 0.60 9.57 -7.33
C TYR A 28 0.55 8.05 -7.44
N THR A 29 1.71 7.39 -7.38
CA THR A 29 1.74 5.92 -7.48
C THR A 29 1.06 5.23 -6.30
N TYR A 30 1.24 5.73 -5.08
CA TYR A 30 0.60 5.19 -3.89
C TYR A 30 -0.91 5.42 -3.89
N THR A 31 -1.38 6.50 -4.49
CA THR A 31 -2.82 6.75 -4.70
C THR A 31 -3.43 5.66 -5.61
N LYS A 32 -2.70 5.22 -6.64
CA LYS A 32 -3.15 4.10 -7.50
C LYS A 32 -3.18 2.77 -6.74
N ASP A 33 -2.15 2.50 -5.94
CA ASP A 33 -2.10 1.31 -5.08
C ASP A 33 -3.25 1.33 -4.04
N ALA A 34 -3.52 2.48 -3.42
CA ALA A 34 -4.62 2.69 -2.49
C ALA A 34 -5.99 2.47 -3.14
N ALA A 35 -6.22 3.01 -4.33
CA ALA A 35 -7.47 2.80 -5.06
C ALA A 35 -7.73 1.33 -5.38
N GLN A 36 -6.68 0.55 -5.69
CA GLN A 36 -6.81 -0.88 -5.92
C GLN A 36 -7.16 -1.65 -4.64
N ILE A 37 -6.53 -1.30 -3.51
CA ILE A 37 -6.87 -1.84 -2.19
C ILE A 37 -8.34 -1.52 -1.88
N GLU A 38 -8.72 -0.25 -2.00
CA GLU A 38 -10.07 0.23 -1.74
C GLU A 38 -11.11 -0.47 -2.60
N ALA A 39 -10.85 -0.66 -3.90
CA ALA A 39 -11.75 -1.37 -4.80
C ALA A 39 -12.00 -2.83 -4.38
N TYR A 40 -11.01 -3.51 -3.78
CA TYR A 40 -11.18 -4.88 -3.30
C TYR A 40 -11.94 -4.96 -1.97
N PHE A 41 -11.61 -4.10 -1.01
CA PHE A 41 -12.20 -4.15 0.33
C PHE A 41 -13.54 -3.42 0.43
N GLY A 42 -13.79 -2.44 -0.44
CA GLY A 42 -14.92 -1.52 -0.40
C GLY A 42 -14.64 -0.28 0.46
N SER A 43 -14.97 0.90 -0.09
CA SER A 43 -14.75 2.22 0.54
C SER A 43 -15.34 2.36 1.94
N GLU A 44 -16.57 1.86 2.12
CA GLU A 44 -17.33 1.98 3.37
C GLU A 44 -16.91 0.96 4.45
N LYS A 45 -16.00 0.03 4.13
CA LYS A 45 -15.55 -0.97 5.11
C LYS A 45 -14.86 -0.26 6.27
N LYS A 46 -15.31 -0.52 7.49
CA LYS A 46 -14.68 0.02 8.70
C LYS A 46 -13.28 -0.55 8.88
N LEU A 47 -12.31 0.30 9.23
CA LEU A 47 -10.92 -0.12 9.46
C LEU A 47 -10.82 -1.19 10.55
N SER A 48 -11.58 -1.01 11.64
CA SER A 48 -11.70 -1.95 12.75
C SER A 48 -12.22 -3.34 12.33
N ALA A 49 -12.94 -3.44 11.21
CA ALA A 49 -13.48 -4.68 10.68
C ALA A 49 -12.53 -5.39 9.69
N ILE A 50 -11.33 -4.82 9.42
CA ILE A 50 -10.33 -5.47 8.57
C ILE A 50 -9.58 -6.53 9.40
N LEU A 51 -9.95 -7.80 9.19
CA LEU A 51 -9.33 -8.95 9.83
C LEU A 51 -8.18 -9.51 8.98
N THR A 52 -7.30 -10.29 9.61
CA THR A 52 -6.19 -11.00 8.93
C THR A 52 -6.68 -11.86 7.76
N MET A 53 -7.86 -12.47 7.87
CA MET A 53 -8.48 -13.25 6.79
C MET A 53 -8.79 -12.40 5.55
N HIS A 54 -9.28 -11.17 5.74
CA HIS A 54 -9.59 -10.27 4.61
C HIS A 54 -8.29 -9.87 3.88
N VAL A 55 -7.23 -9.60 4.64
CA VAL A 55 -5.90 -9.30 4.08
C VAL A 55 -5.33 -10.50 3.35
N ALA A 56 -5.39 -11.71 3.94
CA ALA A 56 -4.94 -12.93 3.29
C ALA A 56 -5.72 -13.21 1.98
N GLY A 57 -7.02 -12.91 1.96
CA GLY A 57 -7.84 -12.99 0.74
C GLY A 57 -7.36 -12.03 -0.35
N PHE A 58 -7.07 -10.78 0.00
CA PHE A 58 -6.54 -9.79 -0.96
C PHE A 58 -5.22 -10.25 -1.59
N LEU A 59 -4.30 -10.80 -0.79
CA LEU A 59 -2.99 -11.27 -1.27
C LEU A 59 -3.08 -12.38 -2.31
N LYS A 60 -4.19 -13.12 -2.34
CA LYS A 60 -4.46 -14.23 -3.26
C LYS A 60 -5.48 -13.86 -4.35
N SER A 61 -5.96 -12.62 -4.36
CA SER A 61 -7.05 -12.20 -5.22
C SER A 61 -6.55 -11.84 -6.63
N ASP A 62 -7.39 -12.10 -7.63
CA ASP A 62 -7.16 -11.62 -9.00
C ASP A 62 -7.11 -10.08 -9.06
N ALA A 63 -7.79 -9.39 -8.14
CA ALA A 63 -7.70 -7.94 -8.02
C ALA A 63 -6.27 -7.46 -7.75
N LEU A 64 -5.45 -8.25 -7.04
CA LEU A 64 -4.03 -7.98 -6.83
C LEU A 64 -3.16 -8.58 -7.93
N LEU A 65 -3.41 -9.85 -8.28
CA LEU A 65 -2.49 -10.66 -9.07
C LEU A 65 -2.67 -10.50 -10.58
N LYS A 66 -3.83 -10.03 -11.06
CA LYS A 66 -4.13 -9.95 -12.49
C LYS A 66 -4.31 -8.51 -12.97
N LEU A 67 -4.12 -8.35 -14.27
CA LEU A 67 -4.51 -7.19 -15.08
C LEU A 67 -5.89 -7.43 -15.70
N PRO A 68 -6.55 -6.38 -16.22
CA PRO A 68 -7.72 -6.57 -17.06
C PRO A 68 -7.40 -7.51 -18.24
N GLY A 69 -8.20 -8.57 -18.41
CA GLY A 69 -7.99 -9.59 -19.44
C GLY A 69 -7.08 -10.76 -19.01
N ASP A 70 -7.12 -11.14 -17.73
CA ASP A 70 -6.50 -12.36 -17.16
C ASP A 70 -4.98 -12.49 -17.28
N LYS A 71 -4.27 -11.41 -17.67
CA LYS A 71 -2.81 -11.40 -17.68
C LYS A 71 -2.27 -11.25 -16.27
N GLU A 72 -1.21 -11.99 -15.96
CA GLU A 72 -0.48 -11.84 -14.70
C GLU A 72 0.09 -10.43 -14.55
N ARG A 73 -0.07 -9.87 -13.36
CA ARG A 73 0.52 -8.59 -12.98
C ARG A 73 1.99 -8.80 -12.65
N SER A 74 2.84 -7.88 -13.08
CA SER A 74 4.27 -7.93 -12.77
C SER A 74 4.53 -8.00 -11.26
N GLU A 75 5.45 -8.88 -10.86
CA GLU A 75 5.84 -9.07 -9.45
C GLU A 75 6.27 -7.76 -8.77
N PRO A 76 7.05 -6.85 -9.40
CA PRO A 76 7.38 -5.56 -8.79
C PRO A 76 6.15 -4.72 -8.43
N THR A 77 5.11 -4.76 -9.27
CA THR A 77 3.88 -4.02 -9.00
C THR A 77 3.12 -4.65 -7.83
N VAL A 78 2.97 -5.97 -7.82
CA VAL A 78 2.33 -6.70 -6.71
C VAL A 78 3.05 -6.40 -5.39
N ARG A 79 4.38 -6.53 -5.35
CA ARG A 79 5.19 -6.26 -4.13
C ARG A 79 5.03 -4.83 -3.64
N LYS A 80 4.90 -3.85 -4.54
CA LYS A 80 4.67 -2.46 -4.19
C LYS A 80 3.28 -2.25 -3.57
N THR A 81 2.22 -2.76 -4.19
CA THR A 81 0.86 -2.66 -3.65
C THR A 81 0.76 -3.31 -2.26
N VAL A 82 1.38 -4.48 -2.08
CA VAL A 82 1.47 -5.16 -0.77
C VAL A 82 2.23 -4.31 0.25
N ARG A 83 3.34 -3.67 -0.14
CA ARG A 83 4.09 -2.75 0.71
C ARG A 83 3.23 -1.56 1.17
N VAL A 84 2.48 -0.95 0.25
CA VAL A 84 1.58 0.18 0.55
C VAL A 84 0.48 -0.26 1.53
N LEU A 85 -0.17 -1.39 1.29
CA LEU A 85 -1.16 -1.95 2.21
C LEU A 85 -0.57 -2.17 3.61
N ARG A 86 0.62 -2.77 3.69
CA ARG A 86 1.30 -3.02 4.96
C ARG A 86 1.57 -1.72 5.71
N MET A 87 2.17 -0.73 5.04
CA MET A 87 2.48 0.58 5.64
C MET A 87 1.21 1.29 6.13
N PHE A 88 0.15 1.26 5.34
CA PHE A 88 -1.15 1.80 5.72
C PHE A 88 -1.70 1.14 6.99
N LEU A 89 -1.67 -0.19 7.10
CA LEU A 89 -2.14 -0.90 8.28
C LEU A 89 -1.31 -0.60 9.53
N PHE A 90 0.01 -0.48 9.40
CA PHE A 90 0.86 -0.04 10.50
C PHE A 90 0.49 1.37 10.97
N TRP A 91 0.38 2.31 10.04
CA TRP A 91 -0.01 3.69 10.34
C TRP A 91 -1.40 3.76 10.98
N ALA A 92 -2.38 3.00 10.48
CA ALA A 92 -3.72 2.94 11.05
C ALA A 92 -3.72 2.42 12.50
N LYS A 93 -2.81 1.50 12.82
CA LYS A 93 -2.59 1.03 14.20
C LYS A 93 -1.98 2.13 15.07
N GLU A 94 -0.95 2.83 14.58
CA GLU A 94 -0.32 3.94 15.30
C GLU A 94 -1.31 5.07 15.62
N LYS A 95 -2.28 5.33 14.72
CA LYS A 95 -3.38 6.27 14.94
C LYS A 95 -4.49 5.75 15.86
N GLY A 96 -4.46 4.47 16.24
CA GLY A 96 -5.48 3.84 17.07
C GLY A 96 -6.81 3.55 16.36
N TYR A 97 -6.83 3.51 15.02
CA TYR A 97 -8.01 3.14 14.24
C TYR A 97 -8.26 1.63 14.23
N ILE A 98 -7.19 0.86 14.40
CA ILE A 98 -7.23 -0.59 14.60
C ILE A 98 -6.43 -0.95 15.84
N GLU A 99 -6.91 -1.93 16.60
CA GLU A 99 -6.24 -2.41 17.80
C GLU A 99 -5.15 -3.44 17.45
N LYS A 100 -5.53 -4.40 16.61
CA LYS A 100 -4.65 -5.47 16.17
C LYS A 100 -4.28 -5.29 14.71
N LEU A 101 -3.00 -5.50 14.42
CA LEU A 101 -2.47 -5.42 13.07
C LEU A 101 -2.88 -6.67 12.27
N PRO A 102 -3.67 -6.56 11.18
CA PRO A 102 -4.20 -7.70 10.45
C PRO A 102 -3.20 -8.24 9.42
N ILE A 103 -1.98 -8.54 9.84
CA ILE A 103 -0.93 -9.07 8.95
C ILE A 103 -0.94 -10.60 8.97
N PRO A 104 -1.15 -11.28 7.82
CA PRO A 104 -0.98 -12.73 7.71
C PRO A 104 0.50 -13.11 7.67
N LYS A 105 0.82 -14.37 8.01
CA LYS A 105 2.20 -14.89 8.02
C LYS A 105 2.90 -14.76 6.66
N ASP A 106 2.12 -14.85 5.58
CA ASP A 106 2.62 -14.82 4.21
C ASP A 106 2.88 -13.40 3.69
N MET A 107 2.45 -12.36 4.43
CA MET A 107 2.76 -10.98 4.06
C MET A 107 4.21 -10.69 4.46
N PRO A 108 5.08 -10.30 3.51
CA PRO A 108 6.46 -9.97 3.85
C PRO A 108 6.46 -8.79 4.82
N VAL A 109 6.81 -9.02 6.08
CA VAL A 109 7.23 -7.99 7.04
C VAL A 109 8.67 -7.63 6.68
N GLY A 110 8.99 -6.34 6.61
CA GLY A 110 10.29 -5.88 6.08
C GLY A 110 11.49 -6.59 6.73
N ARG A 111 12.52 -6.85 5.91
CA ARG A 111 13.78 -7.59 6.22
C ARG A 111 14.06 -7.78 7.71
N SER A 112 13.85 -9.00 8.21
CA SER A 112 14.89 -9.63 9.02
C SER A 112 16.13 -9.82 8.14
N ALA A 113 17.23 -9.19 8.54
CA ALA A 113 18.55 -9.14 7.92
C ALA A 113 18.90 -10.27 6.91
N THR A 114 18.84 -9.94 5.62
CA THR A 114 19.85 -10.34 4.63
C THR A 114 19.92 -9.25 3.57
N ALA A 115 21.12 -8.71 3.43
CA ALA A 115 21.48 -7.68 2.46
C ALA A 115 21.26 -8.22 1.05
N GLU A 116 20.62 -7.40 0.19
CA GLU A 116 20.91 -7.26 -1.24
C GLU A 116 19.87 -6.31 -1.87
N GLY A 117 20.31 -5.08 -2.16
CA GLY A 117 19.78 -4.21 -3.21
C GLY A 117 18.42 -3.55 -3.01
N ASP A 118 18.33 -2.49 -2.19
CA ASP A 118 17.40 -1.39 -2.50
C ASP A 118 18.16 -0.31 -3.30
N ALA A 119 18.52 -0.67 -4.53
CA ALA A 119 18.88 0.30 -5.56
C ALA A 119 17.58 0.79 -6.23
N ASN A 120 16.85 1.63 -5.52
CA ASN A 120 16.00 2.63 -6.16
C ASN A 120 16.07 3.91 -5.36
N ALA A 121 17.30 4.45 -5.27
CA ALA A 121 17.45 5.89 -5.29
C ALA A 121 16.92 6.34 -6.66
N GLU A 122 15.80 7.05 -6.67
CA GLU A 122 15.36 7.82 -7.83
C GLU A 122 16.52 8.74 -8.24
N GLN A 123 17.27 8.35 -9.27
CA GLN A 123 18.06 9.29 -10.04
C GLN A 123 17.08 10.22 -10.74
N CYS A 124 16.95 11.45 -10.23
CA CYS A 124 16.63 12.58 -11.09
C CYS A 124 17.75 12.68 -12.12
N THR A 125 17.57 12.04 -13.29
CA THR A 125 18.28 12.45 -14.49
C THR A 125 17.65 13.76 -14.94
N ASP A 126 18.16 14.85 -14.40
CA ASP A 126 18.04 16.18 -14.99
C ASP A 126 18.84 16.13 -16.30
N ASN A 127 18.15 15.85 -17.42
CA ASN A 127 18.76 15.95 -18.72
C ASN A 127 18.53 17.38 -19.22
N SER A 128 19.43 18.27 -18.80
CA SER A 128 19.69 19.52 -19.48
C SER A 128 20.15 19.20 -20.91
N ALA A 129 19.29 19.45 -21.89
CA ALA A 129 19.66 19.46 -23.30
C ALA A 129 19.62 20.91 -23.78
N ALA A 130 20.80 21.52 -23.80
CA ALA A 130 21.09 22.70 -24.57
C ALA A 130 20.97 22.37 -26.07
N ALA A 131 20.28 23.26 -26.80
CA ALA A 131 20.47 23.51 -28.22
C ALA A 131 20.11 24.97 -28.49
#